data_AF-C9SFS2-F1
#
_entry.id   AF-C9SFS2-F1
#
_cell.length_a   1.000
_cell.length_b   1.000
_cell.length_c   1.000
_cell.angle_alpha   90.00
_cell.angle_beta   90.00
_cell.angle_gamma   90.00
#
_symmetry.space_group_name_H-M   'P 1'
#
loop_
_entity.id
_entity.type
_entity.pdbx_description
1 polymer ?
#
loop_
_entity_poly.entity_id
_entity_poly.type
_entity_poly.pdbx_seq_one_letter_code
_entity_poly.pdbx_strand_id
1 'polypeptide(L)'
;MTGLGAGFAPISLRDFSKASKKNPYPPSHYWTAMAKIVNSPPALISNTQYTVLKAMIDGHETRFLQFYGNAAIEALRTALVEFPKKAPATSHTAQALQVLGQVLQRDSGLALA
;
A
#
# COMPACT_ATOMS: atom_id res chain seq x y z
N MET A 1 3.64 -14.06 5.17
CA MET A 1 3.16 -13.08 4.17
C MET A 1 3.58 -11.64 4.50
N THR A 2 3.47 -11.19 5.76
CA THR A 2 3.95 -9.86 6.22
C THR A 2 5.39 -9.56 5.81
N GLY A 3 6.34 -10.47 6.09
CA GLY A 3 7.76 -10.27 5.73
C GLY A 3 8.00 -10.12 4.22
N LEU A 4 7.20 -10.78 3.38
CA LEU A 4 7.31 -10.62 1.93
C LEU A 4 6.76 -9.27 1.45
N GLY A 5 5.64 -8.80 2.01
CA GLY A 5 5.10 -7.47 1.71
C GLY A 5 6.07 -6.36 2.15
N ALA A 6 6.58 -6.48 3.38
CA ALA A 6 7.54 -5.53 3.96
C ALA A 6 8.92 -5.59 3.27
N GLY A 7 9.33 -6.74 2.71
CA GLY A 7 10.55 -6.86 1.92
C GLY A 7 10.39 -6.39 0.47
N PHE A 8 9.19 -6.54 -0.11
CA PHE A 8 8.87 -6.09 -1.47
C PHE A 8 8.87 -4.56 -1.60
N ALA A 9 8.29 -3.86 -0.63
CA ALA A 9 8.17 -2.40 -0.64
C ALA A 9 9.53 -1.66 -0.75
N PRO A 10 10.55 -1.93 0.08
CA PRO A 10 11.82 -1.21 0.02
C PRO A 10 12.65 -1.54 -1.22
N ILE A 11 12.44 -2.71 -1.85
CA ILE A 11 13.09 -3.08 -3.11
C ILE A 11 12.49 -2.27 -4.26
N SER A 12 11.17 -2.24 -4.35
CA SER A 12 10.44 -1.56 -5.44
C SER A 12 10.40 -0.05 -5.31
N LEU A 13 10.45 0.49 -4.09
CA LEU A 13 10.46 1.92 -3.80
C LEU A 13 11.87 2.47 -3.53
N ARG A 14 12.91 1.87 -4.11
CA ARG A 14 14.27 2.37 -3.94
C ARG A 14 14.56 3.50 -4.92
N ASP A 15 15.08 4.62 -4.40
CA ASP A 15 15.47 5.78 -5.21
C ASP A 15 16.91 5.62 -5.73
N PHE A 16 17.02 5.66 -7.05
CA PHE A 16 18.28 5.61 -7.78
C PHE A 16 18.61 6.95 -8.46
N SER A 17 17.87 8.03 -8.19
CA SER A 17 18.09 9.35 -8.77
C SER A 17 19.51 9.89 -8.54
N LYS A 18 20.14 9.49 -7.43
CA LYS A 18 21.51 9.84 -7.06
C LYS A 18 22.54 8.74 -7.36
N ALA A 19 22.14 7.64 -8.00
CA ALA A 19 23.00 6.52 -8.32
C ALA A 19 23.38 6.53 -9.81
N SER A 20 24.59 6.08 -10.13
CA SER A 20 25.03 5.88 -11.53
C SER A 20 24.36 4.67 -12.20
N LYS A 21 23.78 3.76 -11.40
CA LYS A 21 23.12 2.54 -11.87
C LYS A 21 21.64 2.80 -12.14
N LYS A 22 21.09 2.15 -13.17
CA LYS A 22 19.64 2.10 -13.40
C LYS A 22 18.97 1.29 -12.31
N ASN A 23 17.75 1.68 -11.92
CA ASN A 23 16.95 0.91 -10.98
C ASN A 23 16.53 -0.43 -11.63
N PRO A 24 16.93 -1.59 -11.10
CA PRO A 24 16.56 -2.89 -11.65
C PRO A 24 15.11 -3.29 -11.38
N TYR A 25 14.44 -2.64 -10.41
CA TYR A 25 13.07 -2.92 -10.04
C TYR A 25 12.33 -1.61 -9.69
N PRO A 26 11.94 -0.81 -10.71
CA PRO A 26 11.41 0.53 -10.52
C PRO A 26 10.08 0.60 -9.74
N PRO A 27 9.72 1.78 -9.19
CA PRO A 27 8.47 2.00 -8.44
C PRO A 27 7.19 1.61 -9.18
N SER A 28 7.20 1.55 -10.52
CA SER A 28 6.07 1.07 -11.32
C SER A 28 5.61 -0.34 -10.94
N HIS A 29 6.53 -1.20 -10.45
CA HIS A 29 6.18 -2.51 -9.93
C HIS A 29 5.41 -2.44 -8.61
N TYR A 30 5.76 -1.49 -7.73
CA TYR A 30 5.01 -1.25 -6.49
C TYR A 30 3.58 -0.82 -6.82
N TRP A 31 3.42 0.19 -7.70
CA TRP A 31 2.12 0.66 -8.15
C TRP A 31 1.27 -0.46 -8.75
N THR A 32 1.86 -1.24 -9.67
CA THR A 32 1.16 -2.33 -10.35
C THR A 32 0.74 -3.43 -9.37
N ALA A 33 1.60 -3.78 -8.40
CA ALA A 33 1.28 -4.79 -7.39
C ALA A 33 0.13 -4.32 -6.48
N MET A 34 0.19 -3.08 -5.97
CA MET A 34 -0.89 -2.49 -5.18
C MET A 34 -2.20 -2.46 -5.98
N ALA A 35 -2.16 -1.98 -7.23
CA ALA A 35 -3.33 -1.90 -8.11
C ALA A 35 -3.97 -3.27 -8.35
N LYS A 36 -3.17 -4.33 -8.58
CA LYS A 36 -3.68 -5.69 -8.73
C LYS A 36 -4.39 -6.20 -7.47
N ILE A 37 -3.88 -5.87 -6.29
CA ILE A 37 -4.52 -6.25 -5.02
C ILE A 37 -5.85 -5.52 -4.86
N VAL A 38 -5.86 -4.18 -4.90
CA VAL A 38 -7.07 -3.38 -4.60
C VAL A 38 -8.20 -3.56 -5.62
N ASN A 39 -7.86 -3.94 -6.85
CA ASN A 39 -8.81 -4.23 -7.93
C ASN A 39 -9.25 -5.70 -7.99
N SER A 40 -8.87 -6.53 -7.02
CA SER A 40 -9.35 -7.92 -6.96
C SER A 40 -10.89 -7.97 -6.90
N PRO A 41 -11.54 -8.87 -7.66
CA PRO A 41 -12.97 -9.12 -7.53
C PRO A 41 -13.32 -9.52 -6.10
N PRO A 42 -14.44 -9.05 -5.50
CA PRO A 42 -14.78 -9.33 -4.10
C PRO A 42 -14.75 -10.83 -3.74
N ALA A 43 -15.19 -11.69 -4.66
CA ALA A 43 -15.19 -13.15 -4.48
C ALA A 43 -13.80 -13.79 -4.37
N LEU A 44 -12.75 -13.09 -4.81
CA LEU A 44 -11.36 -13.57 -4.77
C LEU A 44 -10.53 -12.87 -3.68
N ILE A 45 -11.13 -11.95 -2.92
CA ILE A 45 -10.42 -11.25 -1.87
C ILE A 45 -10.18 -12.19 -0.68
N SER A 46 -8.96 -12.16 -0.14
CA SER A 46 -8.58 -12.97 1.02
C SER A 46 -7.91 -12.15 2.12
N ASN A 47 -7.96 -12.64 3.36
CA ASN A 47 -7.25 -12.05 4.50
C ASN A 47 -5.73 -11.91 4.27
N THR A 48 -5.17 -12.77 3.41
CA THR A 48 -3.77 -12.68 2.98
C THR A 48 -3.48 -11.40 2.21
N GLN A 49 -4.37 -11.01 1.29
CA GLN A 49 -4.20 -9.78 0.52
C GLN A 49 -4.22 -8.53 1.42
N TYR A 50 -5.13 -8.46 2.40
CA TYR A 50 -5.15 -7.39 3.39
C TYR A 50 -3.85 -7.32 4.20
N THR A 51 -3.35 -8.48 4.64
CA THR A 51 -2.10 -8.59 5.41
C THR A 51 -0.89 -8.11 4.60
N VAL A 52 -0.79 -8.55 3.34
CA VAL A 52 0.30 -8.14 2.44
C VAL A 52 0.21 -6.65 2.13
N LEU A 53 -0.98 -6.14 1.82
CA LEU A 53 -1.19 -4.73 1.50
C LEU A 53 -0.84 -3.82 2.68
N LYS A 54 -1.23 -4.18 3.90
CA LYS A 54 -0.79 -3.47 5.12
C LYS A 54 0.73 -3.42 5.19
N ALA A 55 1.39 -4.57 5.07
CA ALA A 55 2.85 -4.66 5.18
C ALA A 55 3.61 -3.93 4.05
N MET A 56 3.00 -3.79 2.87
CA MET A 56 3.56 -3.02 1.76
C MET A 56 3.50 -1.50 2.02
N ILE A 57 2.52 -1.02 2.79
CA ILE A 57 2.27 0.41 3.02
C ILE A 57 2.98 0.89 4.30
N ASP A 58 2.86 0.13 5.38
CA ASP A 58 3.35 0.47 6.71
C ASP A 58 4.86 0.77 6.70
N GLY A 59 5.23 2.02 7.01
CA GLY A 59 6.61 2.53 7.03
C GLY A 59 7.20 2.87 5.66
N HIS A 60 6.41 2.80 4.58
CA HIS A 60 6.84 3.03 3.20
C HIS A 60 6.02 4.09 2.46
N GLU A 61 4.98 4.63 3.09
CA GLU A 61 4.08 5.63 2.52
C GLU A 61 4.80 6.91 2.10
N THR A 62 5.73 7.40 2.93
CA THR A 62 6.54 8.60 2.61
C THR A 62 7.28 8.44 1.29
N ARG A 63 7.86 7.25 1.07
CA ARG A 63 8.60 6.95 -0.15
C ARG A 63 7.68 6.79 -1.35
N PHE A 64 6.52 6.19 -1.17
CA PHE A 64 5.51 6.08 -2.20
C PHE A 64 5.03 7.47 -2.67
N LEU A 65 4.79 8.38 -1.72
CA LEU A 65 4.45 9.78 -1.99
C LEU A 65 5.57 10.53 -2.72
N GLN A 66 6.84 10.29 -2.39
CA GLN A 66 7.97 10.91 -3.11
C GLN A 66 7.97 10.57 -4.61
N PHE A 67 7.57 9.36 -4.99
CA PHE A 67 7.56 8.94 -6.40
C PHE A 67 6.30 9.36 -7.16
N TYR A 68 5.14 9.38 -6.50
CA TYR A 68 3.85 9.53 -7.18
C TYR A 68 3.02 10.74 -6.74
N GLY A 69 3.47 11.49 -5.73
CA GLY A 69 2.78 12.69 -5.23
C GLY A 69 1.30 12.43 -4.94
N ASN A 70 0.44 13.28 -5.51
CA ASN A 70 -1.01 13.21 -5.32
C ASN A 70 -1.62 11.87 -5.80
N ALA A 71 -1.03 11.22 -6.80
CA ALA A 71 -1.52 9.93 -7.26
C ALA A 71 -1.32 8.83 -6.20
N ALA A 72 -0.27 8.91 -5.39
CA ALA A 72 -0.08 8.00 -4.26
C ALA A 72 -1.11 8.26 -3.15
N ILE A 73 -1.54 9.51 -2.94
CA ILE A 73 -2.60 9.83 -1.96
C ILE A 73 -3.90 9.12 -2.32
N GLU A 74 -4.36 9.22 -3.58
CA GLU A 74 -5.57 8.53 -4.03
C GLU A 74 -5.42 6.99 -4.03
N ALA A 75 -4.22 6.49 -4.33
CA ALA A 75 -3.95 5.05 -4.23
C ALA A 75 -4.00 4.57 -2.77
N LEU A 76 -3.46 5.34 -1.81
CA LEU A 76 -3.54 5.05 -0.38
C LEU A 76 -4.99 5.13 0.12
N ARG A 77 -5.77 6.10 -0.32
CA ARG A 77 -7.21 6.18 -0.01
C ARG A 77 -7.94 4.95 -0.53
N THR A 78 -7.68 4.56 -1.78
CA THR A 78 -8.27 3.34 -2.36
C THR A 78 -7.88 2.10 -1.56
N ALA A 79 -6.62 1.98 -1.15
CA ALA A 79 -6.09 0.83 -0.42
C ALA A 79 -6.57 0.76 1.04
N LEU A 80 -6.66 1.88 1.74
CA LEU A 80 -6.87 1.95 3.19
C LEU A 80 -8.32 2.28 3.58
N VAL A 81 -9.11 2.84 2.65
CA VAL A 81 -10.50 3.25 2.90
C VAL A 81 -11.47 2.43 2.07
N GLU A 82 -11.32 2.40 0.74
CA GLU A 82 -12.29 1.75 -0.14
C GLU A 82 -12.14 0.22 -0.19
N PHE A 83 -10.91 -0.28 -0.26
CA PHE A 83 -10.64 -1.72 -0.36
C PHE A 83 -11.09 -2.53 0.88
N PRO A 84 -10.90 -2.06 2.13
CA PRO A 84 -11.42 -2.76 3.31
C PRO A 84 -12.95 -2.86 3.36
N LYS A 85 -13.69 -1.93 2.74
CA LYS A 85 -15.17 -1.99 2.69
C LYS A 85 -15.69 -3.20 1.91
N LYS A 86 -14.85 -3.82 1.07
CA LYS A 86 -15.18 -5.06 0.35
C LYS A 86 -15.15 -6.30 1.23
N ALA A 87 -14.60 -6.22 2.45
CA ALA A 87 -14.52 -7.35 3.38
C ALA A 87 -15.83 -7.54 4.16
N PRO A 88 -16.11 -8.77 4.61
CA PRO A 88 -17.09 -8.99 5.68
C PRO A 88 -16.69 -8.20 6.95
N ALA A 89 -17.68 -7.71 7.70
CA ALA A 89 -17.46 -6.93 8.91
C ALA A 89 -16.61 -7.66 9.98
N THR A 90 -16.55 -9.00 9.93
CA THR A 90 -15.78 -9.86 10.83
C THR A 90 -14.29 -9.98 10.47
N SER A 91 -13.83 -9.41 9.35
CA SER A 91 -12.41 -9.52 8.95
C SER A 91 -11.50 -8.59 9.75
N HIS A 92 -10.81 -9.15 10.75
CA HIS A 92 -9.79 -8.44 11.53
C HIS A 92 -8.63 -7.91 10.68
N THR A 93 -8.27 -8.60 9.59
CA THR A 93 -7.19 -8.13 8.71
C THR A 93 -7.59 -6.91 7.89
N ALA A 94 -8.87 -6.82 7.49
CA ALA A 94 -9.38 -5.63 6.83
C ALA A 94 -9.49 -4.45 7.80
N GLN A 95 -9.95 -4.69 9.03
CA GLN A 95 -9.98 -3.70 10.11
C GLN A 95 -8.57 -3.16 10.41
N ALA A 96 -7.55 -4.03 10.48
CA ALA A 96 -6.17 -3.60 10.69
C ALA A 96 -5.65 -2.67 9.57
N LEU A 97 -6.14 -2.83 8.34
CA LEU A 97 -5.80 -1.96 7.22
C LEU A 97 -6.48 -0.58 7.36
N GLN A 98 -7.72 -0.53 7.85
CA GLN A 98 -8.41 0.73 8.16
C GLN A 98 -7.73 1.49 9.30
N VAL A 99 -7.29 0.78 10.36
CA VAL A 99 -6.53 1.37 11.46
C VAL A 99 -5.23 2.00 10.96
N LEU A 100 -4.53 1.35 10.01
CA LEU A 100 -3.36 1.96 9.38
C LEU A 100 -3.70 3.29 8.70
N GLY A 101 -4.82 3.37 7.97
CA GLY A 101 -5.31 4.62 7.39
C GLY A 101 -5.55 5.73 8.42
N GLN A 102 -6.14 5.39 9.56
CA GLN A 102 -6.36 6.34 10.67
C GLN A 102 -5.05 6.81 11.30
N VAL A 103 -4.10 5.90 11.48
CA VAL A 103 -2.75 6.23 11.99
C VAL A 103 -2.04 7.18 11.03
N LEU A 104 -2.08 6.93 9.72
CA LEU A 104 -1.46 7.80 8.72
C LEU A 104 -2.13 9.19 8.64
N GLN A 105 -3.47 9.24 8.75
CA GLN A 105 -4.19 10.51 8.88
C GLN A 105 -3.72 11.32 10.09
N ARG A 106 -3.64 10.66 11.26
CA ARG A 106 -3.24 11.29 12.53
C ARG A 106 -1.79 11.75 12.52
N ASP A 107 -0.88 10.91 12.03
CA ASP A 107 0.56 11.10 12.22
C ASP A 107 1.21 11.88 11.07
N SER A 108 0.68 11.77 9.85
CA SER A 108 1.24 12.42 8.65
C SER A 108 0.38 13.55 8.09
N GLY A 109 -0.81 13.79 8.65
CA GLY A 109 -1.77 14.79 8.14
C GLY A 109 -2.32 14.46 6.74
N LEU A 110 -2.17 13.20 6.29
CA LEU A 110 -2.65 12.76 4.99
C LEU A 110 -4.18 12.72 5.01
N ALA A 111 -4.84 13.61 4.25
CA ALA A 111 -6.29 13.59 4.10
C ALA A 111 -6.70 12.43 3.17
N LEU A 112 -6.97 11.26 3.76
CA LEU A 112 -7.45 10.07 3.05
C LEU A 112 -8.99 9.94 3.04
N ALA A 113 -9.71 10.91 3.64
CA ALA A 113 -11.16 10.98 3.74
C ALA A 113 -11.64 12.40 3.48
#